data_AF-A0A6J7C8Z7-F1
#
_entry.id   AF-A0A6J7C8Z7-F1
#
_cell.length_a   1.000
_cell.length_b   1.000
_cell.length_c   1.000
_cell.angle_alpha   90.00
_cell.angle_beta   90.00
_cell.angle_gamma   90.00
#
_symmetry.space_group_name_H-M   'P 1'
#
loop_
_entity.id
_entity.type
_entity.pdbx_description
1 polymer ?
#
loop_
_entity_poly.entity_id
_entity_poly.type
_entity_poly.pdbx_seq_one_letter_code
_entity_poly.pdbx_strand_id
1 'polypeptide(L)'
;MSYFEECLTSGGLRFQEERRALYKYLLEINNDFYVSQANLLLDKGIITRSIANGEATYFLKNRKVDYSARKLGSDEIYTELRDIKLTRLRFYNIRKLQRFFAQCDVDVISNFPLPGPNPQEESGYGFNANPFYTVAYYANGQNLFVGLIKKIKTTDREMLTKLRAL
;
A
#
# COMPACT_ATOMS: atom_id res chain seq x y z
N MET A 1 -18.70 1.13 -14.42
CA MET A 1 -17.87 1.45 -13.25
C MET A 1 -17.06 0.21 -12.95
N SER A 2 -15.74 0.29 -13.10
CA SER A 2 -14.86 -0.86 -12.90
C SER A 2 -14.78 -1.22 -11.41
N TYR A 3 -14.45 -2.47 -11.10
CA TYR A 3 -14.25 -2.89 -9.70
C TYR A 3 -13.10 -2.13 -9.02
N PHE A 4 -12.13 -1.64 -9.80
CA PHE A 4 -11.08 -0.76 -9.28
C PHE A 4 -11.62 0.64 -8.91
N GLU A 5 -12.49 1.24 -9.73
CA GLU A 5 -13.16 2.51 -9.38
C GLU A 5 -13.99 2.35 -8.11
N GLU A 6 -14.68 1.22 -7.94
CA GLU A 6 -15.41 0.90 -6.72
C GLU A 6 -14.49 0.81 -5.49
N CYS A 7 -13.31 0.20 -5.64
CA CYS A 7 -12.28 0.17 -4.59
C CYS A 7 -11.79 1.58 -4.21
N LEU A 8 -11.71 2.51 -5.17
CA LEU A 8 -11.34 3.90 -4.91
C LEU A 8 -12.43 4.68 -4.19
N THR A 9 -13.72 4.44 -4.47
CA THR A 9 -14.84 5.22 -3.91
C THR A 9 -15.43 4.68 -2.62
N SER A 10 -15.39 3.36 -2.42
CA SER A 10 -16.08 2.74 -1.28
C SER A 10 -15.27 2.79 0.02
N GLY A 11 -13.94 2.96 -0.07
CA GLY A 11 -13.01 2.59 1.03
C GLY A 11 -13.16 1.12 1.45
N GLY A 12 -14.00 0.38 0.72
CA GLY A 12 -14.74 -0.80 1.12
C GLY A 12 -14.00 -2.07 0.81
N LEU A 13 -12.68 -2.05 1.04
CA LEU A 13 -11.92 -3.27 1.18
C LEU A 13 -12.25 -3.83 2.57
N ARG A 14 -13.49 -4.28 2.76
CA ARG A 14 -14.00 -4.76 4.05
C ARG A 14 -13.24 -5.99 4.48
N PHE A 15 -12.76 -6.78 3.51
CA PHE A 15 -12.04 -8.01 3.76
C PHE A 15 -10.54 -7.89 3.46
N GLN A 16 -9.76 -8.67 4.20
CA GLN A 16 -8.30 -8.68 4.09
C GLN A 16 -7.84 -9.19 2.72
N GLU A 17 -8.61 -10.07 2.11
CA GLU A 17 -8.40 -10.63 0.78
C GLU A 17 -8.54 -9.57 -0.32
N GLU A 18 -9.54 -8.67 -0.19
CA GLU A 18 -9.74 -7.55 -1.12
C GLU A 18 -8.56 -6.59 -1.08
N ARG A 19 -8.13 -6.19 0.13
CA ARG A 19 -6.94 -5.33 0.33
C ARG A 19 -5.68 -5.96 -0.26
N ARG A 20 -5.51 -7.27 -0.06
CA ARG A 20 -4.38 -8.03 -0.60
C ARG A 20 -4.43 -8.11 -2.13
N ALA A 21 -5.61 -8.32 -2.71
CA ALA A 21 -5.79 -8.33 -4.16
C ALA A 21 -5.51 -6.95 -4.76
N LEU A 22 -5.99 -5.88 -4.14
CA LEU A 22 -5.67 -4.50 -4.52
C LEU A 22 -4.17 -4.23 -4.46
N TYR A 23 -3.48 -4.64 -3.40
CA TYR A 23 -2.02 -4.54 -3.30
C TYR A 23 -1.32 -5.21 -4.48
N LYS A 24 -1.73 -6.44 -4.84
CA LYS A 24 -1.14 -7.18 -5.97
C LYS A 24 -1.41 -6.47 -7.30
N TYR A 25 -2.64 -5.99 -7.49
CA TYR A 25 -3.03 -5.26 -8.68
C TYR A 25 -2.24 -3.95 -8.83
N LEU A 26 -2.16 -3.13 -7.78
CA LEU A 26 -1.39 -1.89 -7.78
C LEU A 26 0.10 -2.16 -8.10
N LEU A 27 0.68 -3.22 -7.56
CA LEU A 27 2.08 -3.60 -7.85
C LEU A 27 2.31 -3.97 -9.33
N GLU A 28 1.30 -4.53 -9.98
CA GLU A 28 1.30 -4.85 -11.40
C GLU A 28 1.15 -3.60 -12.26
N ILE A 29 0.10 -2.81 -12.05
CA ILE A 29 -0.23 -1.68 -12.92
C ILE A 29 0.69 -0.46 -12.73
N ASN A 30 1.23 -0.26 -11.52
CA ASN A 30 2.08 0.88 -11.20
C ASN A 30 3.57 0.50 -11.14
N ASN A 31 3.99 -0.62 -11.76
CA ASN A 31 5.35 -1.14 -11.59
C ASN A 31 6.43 -0.10 -11.95
N ASP A 32 6.37 0.42 -13.18
CA ASP A 32 7.33 1.40 -13.69
C ASP A 32 7.26 2.73 -12.93
N PHE A 33 6.04 3.14 -12.58
CA PHE A 33 5.82 4.30 -11.73
C PHE A 33 6.55 4.14 -10.38
N TYR A 34 6.39 3.00 -9.72
CA TYR A 34 7.07 2.74 -8.44
C TYR A 34 8.58 2.64 -8.58
N VAL A 35 9.11 2.13 -9.70
CA VAL A 35 10.56 2.18 -9.98
C VAL A 35 11.03 3.63 -10.07
N SER A 36 10.31 4.47 -10.80
CA SER A 36 10.62 5.90 -10.94
C SER A 36 10.60 6.61 -9.57
N GLN A 37 9.54 6.41 -8.78
CA GLN A 37 9.43 6.95 -7.42
C GLN A 37 10.54 6.45 -6.49
N ALA A 38 10.93 5.17 -6.60
CA ALA A 38 11.99 4.62 -5.78
C ALA A 38 13.33 5.31 -6.07
N ASN A 39 13.65 5.53 -7.35
CA ASN A 39 14.85 6.28 -7.73
C ASN A 39 14.78 7.71 -7.23
N LEU A 40 13.65 8.41 -7.42
CA LEU A 40 13.45 9.77 -6.94
C LEU A 40 13.64 9.89 -5.41
N LEU A 41 13.09 8.96 -4.63
CA LEU A 41 13.27 8.95 -3.17
C LEU A 41 14.72 8.70 -2.77
N LEU A 42 15.40 7.77 -3.43
CA LEU A 42 16.80 7.47 -3.15
C LEU A 42 17.72 8.66 -3.47
N ASP A 43 17.34 9.49 -4.45
CA ASP A 43 18.16 10.60 -4.91
C ASP A 43 17.82 11.91 -4.17
N LYS A 44 16.54 12.18 -3.90
CA LYS A 44 16.06 13.43 -3.25
C LYS A 44 15.89 13.32 -1.73
N GLY A 45 15.77 12.11 -1.20
CA GLY A 45 15.49 11.87 0.21
C GLY A 45 14.03 12.08 0.63
N ILE A 46 13.20 12.67 -0.22
CA ILE A 46 11.77 12.89 0.04
C ILE A 46 10.98 12.86 -1.27
N ILE A 47 9.80 12.24 -1.25
CA ILE A 47 8.83 12.28 -2.36
C ILE A 47 7.41 12.36 -1.81
N THR A 48 6.49 12.88 -2.61
CA THR A 48 5.06 12.95 -2.29
C THR A 48 4.25 12.35 -3.44
N ARG A 49 3.16 11.67 -3.12
CA ARG A 49 2.23 11.09 -4.09
C ARG A 49 0.79 11.27 -3.61
N SER A 50 -0.09 11.69 -4.52
CA SER A 50 -1.55 11.64 -4.29
C SER A 50 -2.14 10.34 -4.85
N ILE A 51 -3.10 9.77 -4.13
CA ILE A 51 -3.90 8.62 -4.57
C ILE A 51 -5.27 8.65 -3.88
N ALA A 52 -6.34 8.39 -4.63
CA ALA A 52 -7.72 8.62 -4.18
C ALA A 52 -7.88 10.05 -3.61
N ASN A 53 -8.41 10.19 -2.39
CA ASN A 53 -8.56 11.47 -1.70
C ASN A 53 -7.43 11.72 -0.67
N GLY A 54 -6.30 11.03 -0.82
CA GLY A 54 -5.17 11.10 0.10
C GLY A 54 -3.87 11.50 -0.57
N GLU A 55 -2.95 11.97 0.26
CA GLU A 55 -1.56 12.25 -0.09
C GLU A 55 -0.63 11.50 0.86
N ALA A 56 0.33 10.78 0.29
CA ALA A 56 1.39 10.10 1.02
C ALA A 56 2.73 10.82 0.81
N THR A 57 3.41 11.15 1.90
CA THR A 57 4.77 11.68 1.87
C THR A 57 5.75 10.67 2.45
N TYR A 58 6.82 10.39 1.72
CA TYR A 58 7.84 9.40 2.07
C TYR A 58 9.16 10.11 2.35
N PHE A 59 9.82 9.73 3.44
CA PHE A 59 11.06 10.34 3.90
C PHE A 59 12.14 9.29 4.05
N LEU A 60 13.31 9.51 3.46
CA LEU A 60 14.49 8.68 3.61
C LEU A 60 15.52 9.38 4.51
N LYS A 61 15.78 8.80 5.68
CA LYS A 61 16.81 9.25 6.62
C LYS A 61 17.58 8.06 7.17
N ASN A 62 18.91 8.10 7.17
CA ASN A 62 19.75 7.03 7.72
C ASN A 62 19.43 5.62 7.18
N ARG A 63 19.09 5.51 5.88
CA ARG A 63 18.62 4.27 5.22
C ARG A 63 17.30 3.73 5.79
N LYS A 64 16.56 4.50 6.57
CA LYS A 64 15.20 4.21 6.99
C LYS A 64 14.26 5.02 6.11
N VAL A 65 13.22 4.39 5.60
CA VAL A 65 12.13 5.07 4.91
C VAL A 65 10.90 4.99 5.78
N ASP A 66 10.35 6.14 6.13
CA ASP A 66 9.10 6.31 6.86
C ASP A 66 8.07 6.94 5.90
N TYR A 67 6.78 6.75 6.19
CA TYR A 67 5.73 7.48 5.48
C TYR A 67 4.73 8.14 6.42
N SER A 68 4.17 9.25 5.93
CA SER A 68 3.02 9.95 6.51
C SER A 68 1.92 10.04 5.48
N ALA A 69 0.68 10.19 5.93
CA ALA A 69 -0.47 10.36 5.06
C ALA A 69 -1.38 11.48 5.57
N ARG A 70 -2.06 12.15 4.67
CA ARG A 70 -3.12 13.11 4.98
C ARG A 70 -4.25 13.04 3.97
N LYS A 71 -5.44 13.46 4.37
CA LYS A 71 -6.54 13.70 3.43
C LYS A 71 -6.24 14.94 2.60
N LEU A 72 -6.56 14.92 1.31
CA LEU A 72 -6.38 16.09 0.45
C LEU A 72 -7.21 17.27 0.98
N GLY A 73 -6.56 18.43 1.08
CA GLY A 73 -7.18 19.63 1.64
C GLY A 73 -7.34 19.65 3.16
N SER A 74 -6.83 18.64 3.89
CA SER A 74 -6.78 18.63 5.35
C SER A 74 -5.40 19.04 5.87
N ASP A 75 -5.40 19.73 7.01
CA ASP A 75 -4.19 20.04 7.78
C ASP A 75 -3.77 18.90 8.73
N GLU A 76 -4.64 17.91 8.93
CA GLU A 76 -4.34 16.74 9.77
C GLU A 76 -3.40 15.77 9.04
N ILE A 77 -2.24 15.51 9.65
CA ILE A 77 -1.21 14.62 9.13
C ILE A 77 -1.03 13.44 10.07
N TYR A 78 -1.20 12.23 9.52
CA TYR A 78 -0.86 10.99 10.21
C TYR A 78 0.60 10.65 9.94
N THR A 79 1.43 10.68 10.97
CA THR A 79 2.87 10.41 10.90
C THR A 79 3.23 9.04 11.45
N GLU A 80 4.46 8.58 11.19
CA GLU A 80 5.03 7.35 11.78
C GLU A 80 4.19 6.08 11.54
N LEU A 81 3.52 6.02 10.39
CA LEU A 81 2.55 4.96 10.07
C LEU A 81 3.23 3.61 9.82
N ARG A 82 4.24 3.60 8.95
CA ARG A 82 5.08 2.43 8.68
C ARG A 82 6.48 2.86 8.30
N ASP A 83 7.40 1.94 8.53
CA ASP A 83 8.77 2.08 8.06
C ASP A 83 9.33 0.84 7.38
N ILE A 84 10.41 1.06 6.64
CA ILE A 84 11.31 0.01 6.20
C ILE A 84 12.77 0.46 6.30
N LYS A 85 13.65 -0.49 6.63
CA LYS A 85 15.10 -0.27 6.55
C LYS A 85 15.65 -0.73 5.20
N LEU A 86 16.38 0.13 4.52
CA LEU A 86 17.09 -0.15 3.27
C LEU A 86 18.47 -0.77 3.55
N THR A 87 18.95 -1.55 2.58
CA THR A 87 20.29 -2.13 2.59
C THR A 87 21.26 -1.22 1.84
N ARG A 88 22.50 -1.66 1.62
CA ARG A 88 23.46 -0.96 0.76
C ARG A 88 23.27 -1.26 -0.74
N LEU A 89 22.41 -2.21 -1.09
CA LEU A 89 22.23 -2.69 -2.47
C LEU A 89 21.05 -1.98 -3.14
N ARG A 90 21.33 -1.10 -4.12
CA ARG A 90 20.30 -0.26 -4.77
C ARG A 90 19.20 -1.08 -5.44
N PHE A 91 19.53 -2.11 -6.22
CA PHE A 91 18.53 -2.93 -6.91
C PHE A 91 17.56 -3.62 -5.94
N TYR A 92 18.07 -4.08 -4.78
CA TYR A 92 17.26 -4.69 -3.73
C TYR A 92 16.35 -3.65 -3.08
N ASN A 93 16.89 -2.46 -2.81
CA ASN A 93 16.13 -1.34 -2.25
C ASN A 93 14.99 -0.90 -3.17
N ILE A 94 15.21 -0.83 -4.49
CA ILE A 94 14.16 -0.48 -5.46
C ILE A 94 13.00 -1.49 -5.35
N ARG A 95 13.28 -2.80 -5.40
CA ARG A 95 12.22 -3.83 -5.25
C ARG A 95 11.51 -3.75 -3.89
N LYS A 96 12.25 -3.42 -2.83
CA LYS A 96 11.68 -3.25 -1.49
C LYS A 96 10.76 -2.03 -1.43
N LEU A 97 11.16 -0.93 -2.06
CA LEU A 97 10.40 0.31 -2.16
C LEU A 97 9.13 0.13 -2.98
N GLN A 98 9.17 -0.58 -4.12
CA GLN A 98 7.96 -0.87 -4.91
C GLN A 98 6.86 -1.54 -4.06
N ARG A 99 7.24 -2.55 -3.27
CA ARG A 99 6.31 -3.26 -2.38
C ARG A 99 5.82 -2.37 -1.23
N PHE A 100 6.70 -1.51 -0.72
CA PHE A 100 6.36 -0.56 0.33
C PHE A 100 5.35 0.47 -0.16
N PHE A 101 5.61 1.11 -1.30
CA PHE A 101 4.69 2.07 -1.92
C PHE A 101 3.34 1.45 -2.23
N ALA A 102 3.30 0.25 -2.82
CA ALA A 102 2.04 -0.43 -3.09
C ALA A 102 1.24 -0.75 -1.82
N GLN A 103 1.92 -1.06 -0.70
CA GLN A 103 1.24 -1.24 0.59
C GLN A 103 0.67 0.09 1.11
N CYS A 104 1.47 1.16 1.08
CA CYS A 104 1.06 2.49 1.53
C CYS A 104 -0.12 3.01 0.69
N ASP A 105 -0.12 2.79 -0.62
CA ASP A 105 -1.24 3.14 -1.49
C ASP A 105 -2.53 2.42 -1.10
N VAL A 106 -2.48 1.14 -0.70
CA VAL A 106 -3.66 0.45 -0.15
C VAL A 106 -4.12 1.06 1.17
N ASP A 107 -3.19 1.39 2.06
CA ASP A 107 -3.54 2.04 3.33
C ASP A 107 -4.21 3.40 3.06
N VAL A 108 -3.67 4.22 2.14
CA VAL A 108 -4.23 5.52 1.78
C VAL A 108 -5.61 5.39 1.14
N ILE A 109 -5.80 4.47 0.19
CA ILE A 109 -7.11 4.24 -0.43
C ILE A 109 -8.15 3.79 0.61
N SER A 110 -7.75 2.97 1.58
CA SER A 110 -8.65 2.48 2.63
C SER A 110 -9.10 3.58 3.59
N ASN A 111 -8.24 4.56 3.87
CA ASN A 111 -8.50 5.62 4.84
C ASN A 111 -9.04 6.91 4.21
N PHE A 112 -8.64 7.20 2.97
CA PHE A 112 -9.07 8.39 2.22
C PHE A 112 -9.64 8.01 0.85
N PRO A 113 -10.74 7.23 0.82
CA PRO A 113 -11.41 6.92 -0.43
C PRO A 113 -12.00 8.17 -1.08
N LEU A 114 -12.19 8.12 -2.40
CA LEU A 114 -12.93 9.14 -3.14
C LEU A 114 -14.35 9.28 -2.58
N PRO A 115 -14.97 10.47 -2.69
CA PRO A 115 -16.35 10.66 -2.26
C PRO A 115 -17.28 9.67 -2.96
N GLY A 116 -18.06 8.93 -2.17
CA GLY A 116 -19.03 7.96 -2.64
C GLY A 116 -20.46 8.32 -2.22
N PRO A 117 -21.47 7.53 -2.63
CA PRO A 117 -22.86 7.78 -2.28
C PRO A 117 -23.16 7.60 -0.78
N ASN A 118 -22.29 6.91 -0.04
CA ASN A 118 -22.41 6.72 1.40
C ASN A 118 -21.51 7.71 2.15
N PRO A 119 -21.97 8.32 3.26
CA PRO A 119 -21.13 9.15 4.09
C PRO A 119 -19.96 8.35 4.65
N GLN A 120 -18.76 8.92 4.58
CA GLN A 120 -17.56 8.37 5.18
C GLN A 120 -17.57 8.74 6.67
N GLU A 121 -17.52 7.76 7.56
CA GLU A 121 -17.34 8.02 8.99
C GLU A 121 -15.91 8.53 9.23
N GLU A 122 -15.79 9.66 9.95
CA GLU A 122 -14.50 10.14 10.44
C GLU A 122 -13.99 9.15 11.50
N SER A 123 -12.97 8.39 11.13
CA SER A 123 -12.29 7.45 12.01
C SER A 123 -10.79 7.62 11.86
N GLY A 124 -10.04 7.21 12.89
CA GLY A 124 -8.58 7.29 12.87
C GLY A 124 -7.96 6.44 11.76
N TYR A 125 -6.69 6.69 11.44
CA TYR A 125 -5.99 6.02 10.35
C TYR A 125 -5.72 4.53 10.67
N GLY A 126 -6.48 3.63 10.04
CA GLY A 126 -6.45 2.20 10.26
C GLY A 126 -5.66 1.43 9.20
N PHE A 127 -4.79 0.50 9.63
CA PHE A 127 -4.02 -0.32 8.70
C PHE A 127 -3.58 -1.66 9.34
N ASN A 128 -3.20 -2.62 8.50
CA ASN A 128 -2.75 -3.93 8.98
C ASN A 128 -1.39 -3.85 9.66
N ALA A 129 -1.21 -4.40 10.87
CA ALA A 129 0.11 -4.43 11.52
C ALA A 129 1.20 -5.07 10.65
N ASN A 130 0.89 -6.21 10.00
CA ASN A 130 1.79 -6.88 9.07
C ASN A 130 1.45 -6.56 7.60
N PRO A 131 2.38 -5.97 6.82
CA PRO A 131 2.17 -5.70 5.40
C PRO A 131 2.03 -6.98 4.55
N PHE A 132 1.26 -6.90 3.46
CA PHE A 132 0.98 -8.04 2.56
C PHE A 132 2.23 -8.63 1.88
N TYR A 133 3.31 -7.84 1.75
CA TYR A 133 4.55 -8.36 1.19
C TYR A 133 5.37 -9.21 2.19
N THR A 134 5.06 -9.14 3.49
CA THR A 134 5.80 -9.88 4.53
C THR A 134 5.31 -11.32 4.65
N VAL A 135 6.19 -12.22 5.11
CA VAL A 135 5.78 -13.59 5.45
C VAL A 135 4.95 -13.60 6.74
N ALA A 136 5.20 -12.67 7.66
CA ALA A 136 4.49 -12.53 8.93
C ALA A 136 2.97 -12.36 8.75
N TYR A 137 2.53 -11.61 7.72
CA TYR A 137 1.12 -11.49 7.37
C TYR A 137 0.47 -12.87 7.13
N TYR A 138 1.13 -13.75 6.39
CA TYR A 138 0.61 -15.09 6.07
C TYR A 138 0.78 -16.09 7.22
N ALA A 139 1.77 -15.88 8.09
CA ALA A 139 1.99 -16.71 9.26
C ALA A 139 0.82 -16.58 10.26
N ASN A 140 0.22 -15.38 10.38
CA ASN A 140 -0.88 -15.09 11.28
C ASN A 140 -0.61 -15.56 12.72
N GLY A 141 0.54 -15.14 13.29
CA GLY A 141 0.99 -15.54 14.62
C GLY A 141 1.62 -16.94 14.71
N GLN A 142 1.59 -17.74 13.65
CA GLN A 142 2.29 -19.02 13.57
C GLN A 142 3.76 -18.82 13.17
N ASN A 143 4.51 -19.92 13.02
CA ASN A 143 5.90 -19.85 12.59
C ASN A 143 6.05 -19.41 11.11
N LEU A 144 7.24 -18.90 10.77
CA LEU A 144 7.54 -18.34 9.45
C LEU A 144 7.50 -19.37 8.32
N PHE A 145 7.80 -20.65 8.60
CA PHE A 145 7.75 -21.71 7.60
C PHE A 145 6.32 -21.96 7.13
N VAL A 146 5.37 -22.05 8.07
CA VAL A 146 3.94 -22.13 7.75
C VAL A 146 3.48 -20.89 6.98
N GLY A 147 3.94 -19.70 7.38
CA GLY A 147 3.67 -18.46 6.65
C GLY A 147 4.17 -18.49 5.20
N LEU A 148 5.35 -19.05 4.96
CA LEU A 148 5.91 -19.16 3.60
C LEU A 148 5.06 -20.10 2.72
N ILE A 149 4.67 -21.26 3.25
CA ILE A 149 3.78 -22.20 2.55
C ILE A 149 2.44 -21.53 2.21
N LYS A 150 1.83 -20.84 3.19
CA LYS A 150 0.56 -20.13 2.98
C LYS A 150 0.69 -19.04 1.93
N LYS A 151 1.78 -18.26 1.96
CA LYS A 151 2.04 -17.20 0.97
C LYS A 151 2.08 -17.74 -0.45
N ILE A 152 2.72 -18.88 -0.66
CA ILE A 152 2.82 -19.53 -1.98
C ILE A 152 1.45 -20.07 -2.44
N LYS A 153 0.68 -20.67 -1.51
CA LYS A 153 -0.65 -21.23 -1.82
C LYS A 153 -1.74 -20.18 -2.00
N THR A 154 -1.57 -18.97 -1.46
CA THR A 154 -2.60 -17.93 -1.49
C THR A 154 -2.80 -17.37 -2.89
N THR A 155 -3.98 -17.65 -3.46
CA THR A 155 -4.38 -17.19 -4.79
C THR A 155 -5.45 -16.12 -4.67
N ASP A 156 -5.25 -15.00 -5.39
CA ASP A 156 -6.22 -13.90 -5.49
C ASP A 156 -6.76 -13.79 -6.93
N ARG A 157 -6.77 -14.91 -7.68
CA ARG A 157 -7.01 -14.92 -9.13
C ARG A 157 -8.35 -14.34 -9.51
N GLU A 158 -9.42 -14.70 -8.81
CA GLU A 158 -10.76 -14.19 -9.10
C GLU A 158 -10.85 -12.67 -8.90
N MET A 159 -10.33 -12.16 -7.78
CA MET A 159 -10.33 -10.72 -7.47
C MET A 159 -9.41 -9.94 -8.42
N LEU A 160 -8.27 -10.50 -8.80
CA LEU A 160 -7.39 -9.91 -9.81
C LEU A 160 -8.05 -9.87 -11.19
N THR A 161 -8.81 -10.90 -11.56
CA THR A 161 -9.60 -10.87 -12.80
C THR A 161 -10.64 -9.75 -12.76
N LYS A 162 -11.35 -9.58 -11.63
CA LYS A 162 -12.31 -8.48 -11.44
C LYS A 162 -11.63 -7.10 -11.51
N LEU A 163 -10.49 -6.92 -10.86
CA LEU A 163 -9.72 -5.66 -10.89
C LEU A 163 -9.15 -5.31 -12.27
N ARG A 164 -8.89 -6.32 -13.12
CA ARG A 164 -8.41 -6.14 -14.50
C ARG A 164 -9.54 -5.95 -15.50
N ALA A 165 -10.76 -6.32 -15.15
CA ALA A 165 -11.92 -6.14 -16.02
C ALA A 165 -12.31 -4.64 -16.05
N LEU A 166 -12.49 -4.12 -17.26
CA LEU A 166 -12.92 -2.75 -17.53
C LEU A 166 -14.44 -2.59 -17.30
#